data_AF-A0A1I3DD37-F1
#
_entry.id   AF-A0A1I3DD37-F1
#
_cell.length_a   1.000
_cell.length_b   1.000
_cell.length_c   1.000
_cell.angle_alpha   90.00
_cell.angle_beta   90.00
_cell.angle_gamma   90.00
#
_symmetry.space_group_name_H-M   'P 1'
#
loop_
_entity.id
_entity.type
_entity.pdbx_description
1 polymer ?
#
loop_
_entity_poly.entity_id
_entity_poly.type
_entity_poly.pdbx_seq_one_letter_code
_entity_poly.pdbx_strand_id
1 'polypeptide(L)'
;MNPLFKLVLKVMSSPKINMQEDYPWVRKLQHFFTGRPLRENYHILDREIYSADGTHHIPVRIFYPEKKKTNDVLLFFHGGGWVIGDIDTYTKPCINMADLTGRIVYSVDYRLAPEHPFPAGLEDCYRVAEILLDHLERTGLTNYSQITLIGDSAGGNLTAAVSLLLRDKGKTIPAKQILIYPVTYWDHTEQSPYRSVQTKGFDYGLTAKKVQDYMEMYQPDIEKRKSPYVSPLMAEDLTRQPKTLILTAENDPLRDEGEAYGEALRQAGNNVKTYRLNKSVHDFITYPKFTRQIKEAYQVINQFLDE
;
A
#
# COMPACT_ATOMS: atom_id res chain seq x y z
N MET A 1 10.56 19.36 11.97
CA MET A 1 11.24 18.68 10.85
C MET A 1 12.56 19.39 10.60
N ASN A 2 13.65 18.67 10.32
CA ASN A 2 14.97 19.27 10.06
C ASN A 2 14.88 20.22 8.84
N PRO A 3 15.42 21.46 8.88
CA PRO A 3 15.40 22.40 7.77
C PRO A 3 15.96 21.86 6.45
N LEU A 4 17.07 21.10 6.49
CA LEU A 4 17.68 20.49 5.30
C LEU A 4 16.75 19.45 4.67
N PHE A 5 16.11 18.63 5.50
CA PHE A 5 15.14 17.64 5.05
C PHE A 5 13.90 18.31 4.42
N LYS A 6 13.42 19.40 5.03
CA LYS A 6 12.31 20.20 4.47
C LYS A 6 12.67 20.78 3.09
N LEU A 7 13.93 21.19 2.89
CA LEU A 7 14.40 21.68 1.58
C LEU A 7 14.38 20.56 0.52
N VAL A 8 14.86 19.36 0.86
CA VAL A 8 14.80 18.19 -0.05
C VAL A 8 13.36 17.86 -0.43
N LEU A 9 12.45 17.82 0.53
CA LEU A 9 11.02 17.58 0.27
C LEU A 9 10.42 18.65 -0.64
N LYS A 10 10.79 19.92 -0.45
CA LYS A 10 10.35 21.01 -1.32
C LYS A 10 10.84 20.82 -2.77
N VAL A 11 12.08 20.37 -2.96
CA VAL A 11 12.60 20.03 -4.30
C VAL A 11 11.84 18.84 -4.90
N MET A 12 11.57 17.80 -4.12
CA MET A 12 10.77 16.65 -4.57
C MET A 12 9.31 17.03 -4.89
N SER A 13 8.79 18.07 -4.25
CA SER A 13 7.45 18.64 -4.48
C SER A 13 7.37 19.54 -5.71
N SER A 14 8.48 19.68 -6.47
CA SER A 14 8.55 20.57 -7.62
C SER A 14 7.42 20.28 -8.62
N PRO A 15 6.65 21.30 -9.05
CA PRO A 15 5.60 21.14 -10.05
C PRO A 15 6.13 20.82 -11.45
N LYS A 16 7.46 20.82 -11.64
CA LYS A 16 8.11 20.50 -12.92
C LYS A 16 8.01 19.03 -13.32
N ILE A 17 7.71 18.13 -12.37
CA ILE A 17 7.52 16.71 -12.66
C ILE A 17 6.03 16.48 -12.91
N ASN A 18 5.67 16.15 -14.14
CA ASN A 18 4.33 15.77 -14.53
C ASN A 18 4.27 14.24 -14.61
N MET A 19 3.58 13.58 -13.68
CA MET A 19 3.60 12.12 -13.65
C MET A 19 2.95 11.47 -14.89
N GLN A 20 2.06 12.17 -15.60
CA GLN A 20 1.46 11.64 -16.84
C GLN A 20 2.47 11.50 -18.00
N GLU A 21 3.55 12.29 -17.97
CA GLU A 21 4.57 12.32 -19.03
C GLU A 21 5.90 11.72 -18.54
N ASP A 22 6.29 12.04 -17.31
CA ASP A 22 7.62 11.77 -16.77
C ASP A 22 7.73 10.39 -16.09
N TYR A 23 6.63 9.66 -15.90
CA TYR A 23 6.67 8.37 -15.17
C TYR A 23 7.71 7.37 -15.73
N PRO A 24 7.97 7.24 -17.05
CA PRO A 24 8.97 6.29 -17.53
C PRO A 24 10.39 6.68 -17.08
N TRP A 25 10.66 7.98 -16.99
CA TRP A 25 11.93 8.48 -16.47
C TRP A 25 12.01 8.29 -14.95
N VAL A 26 10.92 8.53 -14.23
CA VAL A 26 10.86 8.28 -12.77
C VAL A 26 11.11 6.81 -12.45
N ARG A 27 10.50 5.85 -13.16
CA ARG A 27 10.76 4.41 -12.99
C ARG A 27 12.24 4.08 -13.17
N LYS A 28 12.88 4.58 -14.23
CA LYS A 28 14.32 4.38 -14.48
C LYS A 28 15.19 4.95 -13.35
N LEU A 29 14.83 6.13 -12.86
CA LEU A 29 15.56 6.79 -11.78
C LEU A 29 15.44 6.00 -10.46
N GLN A 30 14.27 5.44 -10.15
CA GLN A 30 14.08 4.57 -8.98
C GLN A 30 15.04 3.37 -9.02
N HIS A 31 15.10 2.66 -10.14
CA HIS A 31 16.03 1.54 -10.31
C HIS A 31 17.50 1.93 -10.16
N PHE A 32 17.88 3.11 -10.67
CA PHE A 32 19.25 3.61 -10.54
C PHE A 32 19.64 3.81 -9.06
N PHE A 33 18.74 4.35 -8.24
CA PHE A 33 19.01 4.61 -6.82
C PHE A 33 18.87 3.39 -5.91
N THR A 34 18.01 2.44 -6.25
CA THR A 34 17.83 1.22 -5.44
C THR A 34 19.03 0.28 -5.55
N GLY A 35 19.73 0.31 -6.70
CA GLY A 35 20.82 -0.61 -7.01
C GLY A 35 20.30 -2.04 -7.21
N ARG A 36 21.20 -3.00 -7.54
CA ARG A 36 20.80 -4.41 -7.59
C ARG A 36 20.65 -4.97 -6.17
N PRO A 37 19.51 -5.57 -5.81
CA PRO A 37 19.34 -6.16 -4.49
C PRO A 37 20.32 -7.33 -4.30
N LEU A 38 21.06 -7.34 -3.19
CA LEU A 38 21.96 -8.44 -2.82
C LEU A 38 21.11 -9.70 -2.63
N ARG A 39 21.38 -10.74 -3.44
CA ARG A 39 20.61 -11.99 -3.51
C ARG A 39 20.54 -12.78 -2.20
N GLU A 40 21.39 -12.48 -1.22
CA GLU A 40 21.59 -13.31 -0.03
C GLU A 40 20.43 -13.25 0.99
N ASN A 41 19.52 -12.27 0.91
CA ASN A 41 18.49 -12.03 1.94
C ASN A 41 17.04 -12.35 1.51
N TYR A 42 16.83 -12.97 0.36
CA TYR A 42 15.50 -13.43 -0.06
C TYR A 42 15.61 -14.79 -0.73
N HIS A 43 14.87 -15.77 -0.21
CA HIS A 43 14.58 -16.96 -0.99
C HIS A 43 13.43 -16.58 -1.92
N ILE A 44 13.74 -16.47 -3.20
CA ILE A 44 12.70 -16.47 -4.23
C ILE A 44 11.98 -17.81 -4.07
N LEU A 45 10.80 -17.77 -3.46
CA LEU A 45 9.85 -18.84 -3.63
C LEU A 45 9.12 -18.45 -4.90
N ASP A 46 9.64 -18.91 -6.04
CA ASP A 46 8.95 -18.84 -7.33
C ASP A 46 7.70 -19.71 -7.21
N ARG A 47 6.64 -19.17 -6.62
CA ARG A 47 5.30 -19.67 -6.86
C ARG A 47 4.78 -18.83 -8.00
N GLU A 48 4.83 -19.41 -9.19
CA GLU A 48 4.22 -18.78 -10.33
C GLU A 48 2.71 -18.75 -10.12
N ILE A 49 2.20 -17.60 -9.68
CA ILE A 49 0.77 -17.34 -9.64
C ILE A 49 0.43 -16.76 -11.00
N TYR A 50 -0.45 -17.44 -11.70
CA TYR A 50 -0.98 -16.95 -12.96
C TYR A 50 -2.30 -16.21 -12.73
N SER A 51 -2.56 -15.25 -13.60
CA SER A 51 -3.85 -14.60 -13.73
C SER A 51 -4.98 -15.62 -13.89
N ALA A 52 -6.22 -15.18 -13.63
CA ALA A 52 -7.38 -16.08 -13.67
C ALA A 52 -7.58 -16.75 -15.05
N ASP A 53 -7.21 -16.05 -16.13
CA ASP A 53 -7.24 -16.53 -17.51
C ASP A 53 -5.94 -17.23 -17.97
N GLY A 54 -4.92 -17.29 -17.11
CA GLY A 54 -3.63 -17.90 -17.40
C GLY A 54 -2.73 -17.12 -18.37
N THR A 55 -3.09 -15.88 -18.74
CA THR A 55 -2.39 -15.12 -19.78
C THR A 55 -1.08 -14.50 -19.33
N HIS A 56 -0.90 -14.27 -18.03
CA HIS A 56 0.33 -13.69 -17.50
C HIS A 56 0.63 -14.20 -16.09
N HIS A 57 1.92 -14.10 -15.76
CA HIS A 57 2.46 -14.39 -14.43
C HIS A 57 2.38 -13.15 -13.55
N ILE A 58 2.06 -13.35 -12.26
CA ILE A 58 2.02 -12.36 -11.20
C ILE A 58 3.15 -12.70 -10.22
N PRO A 59 4.31 -12.02 -10.31
CA PRO A 59 5.44 -12.32 -9.45
C PRO A 59 5.14 -12.05 -7.97
N VAL A 60 5.58 -12.97 -7.10
CA VAL A 60 5.54 -12.81 -5.65
C VAL A 60 6.91 -13.12 -5.06
N ARG A 61 7.50 -12.19 -4.32
CA ARG A 61 8.79 -12.37 -3.62
C ARG A 61 8.56 -12.53 -2.14
N ILE A 62 9.25 -13.50 -1.56
CA ILE A 62 9.15 -13.82 -0.14
C ILE A 62 10.38 -13.32 0.60
N PHE A 63 10.15 -12.60 1.68
CA PHE A 63 11.16 -12.08 2.58
C PHE A 63 11.02 -12.76 3.93
N TYR A 64 12.08 -13.43 4.36
CA TYR A 64 12.13 -14.09 5.66
C TYR A 64 12.80 -13.15 6.68
N PRO A 65 12.28 -13.08 7.91
CA PRO A 65 12.91 -12.28 8.96
C PRO A 65 14.22 -12.92 9.43
N GLU A 66 15.20 -12.10 9.81
CA GLU A 66 16.42 -12.59 10.49
C GLU A 66 16.10 -13.44 11.73
N LYS A 67 15.04 -13.05 12.48
CA LYS A 67 14.53 -13.78 13.64
C LYS A 67 13.02 -14.00 13.50
N LYS A 68 12.64 -15.22 13.14
CA LYS A 68 11.24 -15.62 13.00
C LYS A 68 10.54 -15.67 14.36
N LYS A 69 9.48 -14.88 14.54
CA LYS A 69 8.62 -14.82 15.74
C LYS A 69 7.42 -15.77 15.62
N THR A 70 6.85 -15.88 14.42
CA THR A 70 5.66 -16.69 14.12
C THR A 70 5.71 -17.18 12.66
N ASN A 71 4.84 -18.12 12.31
CA ASN A 71 4.62 -18.55 10.93
C ASN A 71 3.71 -17.59 10.14
N ASP A 72 3.08 -16.61 10.79
CA ASP A 72 2.16 -15.67 10.14
C ASP A 72 2.83 -14.90 8.99
N VAL A 73 1.99 -14.60 7.99
CA VAL A 73 2.38 -13.97 6.73
C VAL A 73 1.75 -12.59 6.61
N LEU A 74 2.57 -11.64 6.17
CA LEU A 74 2.15 -10.33 5.71
C LEU A 74 2.11 -10.36 4.17
N LEU A 75 0.92 -10.34 3.58
CA LEU A 75 0.75 -10.19 2.12
C LEU A 75 0.78 -8.69 1.79
N PHE A 76 1.88 -8.27 1.18
CA PHE A 76 2.22 -6.88 0.95
C PHE A 76 1.95 -6.45 -0.50
N PHE A 77 1.26 -5.31 -0.63
CA PHE A 77 1.09 -4.59 -1.89
C PHE A 77 1.84 -3.27 -1.81
N HIS A 78 2.76 -3.04 -2.74
CA HIS A 78 3.61 -1.85 -2.72
C HIS A 78 2.84 -0.60 -3.16
N GLY A 79 3.26 0.56 -2.65
CA GLY A 79 2.82 1.89 -3.10
C GLY A 79 3.42 2.33 -4.43
N GLY A 80 3.28 3.62 -4.74
CA GLY A 80 3.75 4.21 -6.01
C GLY A 80 2.63 4.63 -6.97
N GLY A 81 1.45 5.01 -6.43
CA GLY A 81 0.37 5.59 -7.23
C GLY A 81 -0.12 4.69 -8.36
N TRP A 82 -0.05 3.36 -8.18
CA TRP A 82 -0.35 2.33 -9.19
C TRP A 82 0.47 2.40 -10.47
N VAL A 83 1.45 3.30 -10.54
CA VAL A 83 2.17 3.65 -11.78
C VAL A 83 3.68 3.44 -11.63
N ILE A 84 4.23 3.58 -10.43
CA ILE A 84 5.66 3.40 -10.16
C ILE A 84 5.86 2.42 -9.00
N GLY A 85 7.13 2.10 -8.74
CA GLY A 85 7.47 1.04 -7.78
C GLY A 85 7.35 -0.34 -8.41
N ASP A 86 8.02 -1.29 -7.77
CA ASP A 86 8.07 -2.69 -8.11
C ASP A 86 8.74 -3.45 -6.96
N ILE A 87 8.84 -4.75 -7.11
CA ILE A 87 9.45 -5.64 -6.14
C ILE A 87 10.93 -5.36 -5.82
N ASP A 88 11.69 -4.79 -6.75
CA ASP A 88 13.10 -4.45 -6.55
C ASP A 88 13.24 -3.15 -5.75
N THR A 89 12.46 -2.14 -6.10
CA THR A 89 12.42 -0.85 -5.41
C THR A 89 11.88 -0.98 -3.97
N TYR A 90 11.00 -1.95 -3.72
CA TYR A 90 10.47 -2.26 -2.39
C TYR A 90 11.24 -3.35 -1.62
N THR A 91 12.33 -3.91 -2.16
CA THR A 91 13.11 -4.96 -1.48
C THR A 91 13.57 -4.53 -0.08
N LYS A 92 14.14 -3.32 0.07
CA LYS A 92 14.63 -2.82 1.36
C LYS A 92 13.47 -2.61 2.37
N PRO A 93 12.38 -1.92 2.01
CA PRO A 93 11.17 -1.87 2.84
C PRO A 93 10.66 -3.26 3.29
N CYS A 94 10.60 -4.24 2.39
CA CYS A 94 10.11 -5.58 2.73
C CYS A 94 11.06 -6.37 3.65
N ILE A 95 12.39 -6.25 3.47
CA ILE A 95 13.38 -6.81 4.41
C ILE A 95 13.18 -6.18 5.80
N ASN A 96 13.09 -4.85 5.87
CA ASN A 96 12.87 -4.15 7.14
C ASN A 96 11.54 -4.56 7.77
N MET A 97 10.48 -4.73 6.98
CA MET A 97 9.18 -5.20 7.44
C MET A 97 9.26 -6.59 8.03
N ALA A 98 9.91 -7.53 7.35
CA ALA A 98 10.11 -8.87 7.86
C ALA A 98 10.87 -8.84 9.19
N ASP A 99 12.05 -8.21 9.21
CA ASP A 99 12.91 -8.13 10.40
C ASP A 99 12.24 -7.46 11.60
N LEU A 100 11.54 -6.35 11.38
CA LEU A 100 10.92 -5.58 12.46
C LEU A 100 9.64 -6.21 12.99
N THR A 101 8.99 -7.08 12.22
CA THR A 101 7.75 -7.78 12.64
C THR A 101 8.00 -9.22 13.07
N GLY A 102 9.15 -9.81 12.72
CA GLY A 102 9.46 -11.22 12.91
C GLY A 102 8.54 -12.14 12.11
N ARG A 103 7.93 -11.65 11.02
CA ARG A 103 6.97 -12.37 10.16
C ARG A 103 7.48 -12.46 8.73
N ILE A 104 6.95 -13.44 7.99
CA ILE A 104 7.29 -13.61 6.58
C ILE A 104 6.50 -12.57 5.77
N VAL A 105 7.14 -11.89 4.82
CA VAL A 105 6.48 -10.92 3.93
C VAL A 105 6.41 -11.49 2.52
N TYR A 106 5.21 -11.53 1.94
CA TYR A 106 4.97 -11.91 0.55
C TYR A 106 4.66 -10.62 -0.22
N SER A 107 5.57 -10.14 -1.06
CA SER A 107 5.39 -8.91 -1.83
C SER A 107 4.91 -9.24 -3.23
N VAL A 108 3.78 -8.66 -3.64
CA VAL A 108 3.20 -8.84 -4.99
C VAL A 108 3.69 -7.76 -5.93
N ASP A 109 4.13 -8.17 -7.13
CA ASP A 109 4.56 -7.29 -8.23
C ASP A 109 3.43 -7.19 -9.26
N TYR A 110 2.41 -6.38 -8.93
CA TYR A 110 1.19 -6.28 -9.72
C TYR A 110 1.38 -5.40 -10.95
N ARG A 111 0.56 -5.59 -12.00
CA ARG A 111 0.60 -4.76 -13.21
C ARG A 111 0.29 -3.29 -12.91
N LEU A 112 1.03 -2.39 -13.56
CA LEU A 112 0.96 -0.95 -13.32
C LEU A 112 0.24 -0.21 -14.44
N ALA A 113 -0.42 0.89 -14.07
CA ALA A 113 -0.89 1.91 -14.98
C ALA A 113 0.29 2.77 -15.49
N PRO A 114 0.16 3.48 -16.63
CA PRO A 114 -0.99 3.48 -17.53
C PRO A 114 -1.00 2.30 -18.53
N GLU A 115 0.03 1.45 -18.55
CA GLU A 115 0.07 0.29 -19.46
C GLU A 115 -1.06 -0.71 -19.18
N HIS A 116 -1.41 -0.86 -17.90
CA HIS A 116 -2.48 -1.70 -17.40
C HIS A 116 -3.33 -0.90 -16.39
N PRO A 117 -4.25 -0.04 -16.85
CA PRO A 117 -5.09 0.76 -15.96
C PRO A 117 -6.05 -0.13 -15.15
N PHE A 118 -6.77 0.48 -14.20
CA PHE A 118 -7.80 -0.19 -13.43
C PHE A 118 -8.75 -1.02 -14.34
N PRO A 119 -9.07 -2.27 -13.99
CA PRO A 119 -8.80 -2.94 -12.71
C PRO A 119 -7.55 -3.85 -12.70
N ALA A 120 -6.64 -3.78 -13.68
CA ALA A 120 -5.62 -4.82 -13.89
C ALA A 120 -4.75 -5.12 -12.64
N GLY A 121 -4.11 -4.12 -12.03
CA GLY A 121 -3.30 -4.32 -10.83
C GLY A 121 -4.11 -4.80 -9.61
N LEU A 122 -5.38 -4.38 -9.49
CA LEU A 122 -6.27 -4.86 -8.44
C LEU A 122 -6.60 -6.35 -8.63
N GLU A 123 -6.88 -6.77 -9.87
CA GLU A 123 -7.14 -8.17 -10.18
C GLU A 123 -5.95 -9.06 -9.85
N ASP A 124 -4.72 -8.58 -10.06
CA ASP A 124 -3.50 -9.31 -9.72
C ASP A 124 -3.36 -9.49 -8.20
N CYS A 125 -3.54 -8.40 -7.44
CA CYS A 125 -3.51 -8.45 -5.98
C CYS A 125 -4.62 -9.35 -5.41
N TYR A 126 -5.84 -9.23 -5.94
CA TYR A 126 -6.97 -10.09 -5.57
C TYR A 126 -6.66 -11.56 -5.87
N ARG A 127 -6.10 -11.86 -7.05
CA ARG A 127 -5.79 -13.23 -7.46
C ARG A 127 -4.77 -13.88 -6.53
N VAL A 128 -3.72 -13.16 -6.16
CA VAL A 128 -2.73 -13.65 -5.19
C VAL A 128 -3.37 -13.85 -3.82
N ALA A 129 -4.15 -12.89 -3.33
CA ALA A 129 -4.82 -13.02 -2.04
C ALA A 129 -5.78 -14.21 -2.00
N GLU A 130 -6.63 -14.38 -3.03
CA GLU A 130 -7.55 -15.51 -3.17
C GLU A 130 -6.81 -16.85 -3.13
N ILE A 131 -5.75 -17.02 -3.93
CA ILE A 131 -4.97 -18.25 -3.93
C ILE A 131 -4.37 -18.55 -2.56
N LEU A 132 -3.79 -17.55 -1.89
CA LEU A 132 -3.12 -17.77 -0.61
C LEU A 132 -4.13 -18.08 0.52
N LEU A 133 -5.34 -17.52 0.46
CA LEU A 133 -6.40 -17.76 1.42
C LEU A 133 -7.11 -19.11 1.18
N ASP A 134 -7.30 -19.51 -0.07
CA ASP A 134 -8.01 -20.75 -0.45
C ASP A 134 -7.08 -21.99 -0.44
N HIS A 135 -5.76 -21.80 -0.59
CA HIS A 135 -4.77 -22.88 -0.68
C HIS A 135 -3.64 -22.76 0.35
N LEU A 136 -4.02 -22.78 1.64
CA LEU A 136 -3.09 -22.61 2.76
C LEU A 136 -1.93 -23.63 2.75
N GLU A 137 -2.15 -24.84 2.25
CA GLU A 137 -1.12 -25.87 2.07
C GLU A 137 0.05 -25.39 1.20
N ARG A 138 -0.20 -24.44 0.28
CA ARG A 138 0.83 -23.86 -0.59
C ARG A 138 1.71 -22.85 0.14
N THR A 139 1.31 -22.40 1.32
CA THR A 139 1.99 -21.37 2.11
C THR A 139 2.70 -21.93 3.35
N GLY A 140 2.44 -23.20 3.69
CA GLY A 140 2.87 -23.79 4.96
C GLY A 140 2.08 -23.25 6.17
N LEU A 141 1.00 -22.51 5.92
CA LEU A 141 0.08 -22.02 6.95
C LEU A 141 -0.99 -23.06 7.23
N THR A 142 -1.54 -23.02 8.45
CA THR A 142 -2.61 -23.91 8.88
C THR A 142 -3.96 -23.20 8.98
N ASN A 143 -3.98 -21.86 8.93
CA ASN A 143 -5.20 -21.05 9.00
C ASN A 143 -5.07 -19.74 8.22
N TYR A 144 -6.15 -19.34 7.51
CA TYR A 144 -6.24 -18.05 6.81
C TYR A 144 -6.13 -16.86 7.76
N SER A 145 -6.44 -17.03 9.05
CA SER A 145 -6.24 -16.02 10.09
C SER A 145 -4.76 -15.64 10.29
N GLN A 146 -3.84 -16.45 9.77
CA GLN A 146 -2.40 -16.18 9.79
C GLN A 146 -1.95 -15.25 8.66
N ILE A 147 -2.83 -14.89 7.73
CA ILE A 147 -2.56 -13.95 6.65
C ILE A 147 -3.11 -12.58 7.04
N THR A 148 -2.25 -11.58 7.06
CA THR A 148 -2.61 -10.16 7.18
C THR A 148 -2.31 -9.47 5.87
N LEU A 149 -3.28 -8.77 5.29
CA LEU A 149 -3.01 -7.89 4.16
C LEU A 149 -2.37 -6.59 4.67
N ILE A 150 -1.39 -6.09 3.94
CA ILE A 150 -0.71 -4.85 4.28
C ILE A 150 -0.29 -4.12 3.01
N GLY A 151 -0.34 -2.80 3.02
CA GLY A 151 0.12 -2.02 1.88
C GLY A 151 0.29 -0.55 2.23
N ASP A 152 1.13 0.13 1.46
CA ASP A 152 1.41 1.55 1.63
C ASP A 152 0.91 2.39 0.46
N SER A 153 0.40 3.59 0.71
CA SER A 153 -0.07 4.51 -0.33
C SER A 153 -1.12 3.85 -1.27
N ALA A 154 -0.85 3.77 -2.57
CA ALA A 154 -1.62 2.99 -3.54
C ALA A 154 -1.72 1.49 -3.22
N GLY A 155 -0.69 0.90 -2.60
CA GLY A 155 -0.75 -0.45 -2.05
C GLY A 155 -1.71 -0.56 -0.87
N GLY A 156 -1.80 0.47 -0.03
CA GLY A 156 -2.81 0.55 1.04
C GLY A 156 -4.22 0.69 0.47
N ASN A 157 -4.39 1.40 -0.64
CA ASN A 157 -5.64 1.39 -1.41
C ASN A 157 -5.99 -0.01 -1.90
N LEU A 158 -5.04 -0.71 -2.55
CA LEU A 158 -5.23 -2.07 -3.03
C LEU A 158 -5.57 -3.03 -1.89
N THR A 159 -4.95 -2.89 -0.71
CA THR A 159 -5.30 -3.68 0.48
C THR A 159 -6.76 -3.52 0.88
N ALA A 160 -7.26 -2.29 0.92
CA ALA A 160 -8.66 -2.00 1.22
C ALA A 160 -9.60 -2.54 0.12
N ALA A 161 -9.28 -2.28 -1.14
CA ALA A 161 -10.07 -2.72 -2.29
C ALA A 161 -10.14 -4.24 -2.42
N VAL A 162 -9.04 -4.97 -2.20
CA VAL A 162 -9.01 -6.44 -2.17
C VAL A 162 -9.88 -6.98 -1.04
N SER A 163 -9.84 -6.37 0.16
CA SER A 163 -10.68 -6.78 1.29
C SER A 163 -12.17 -6.61 0.99
N LEU A 164 -12.56 -5.50 0.36
CA LEU A 164 -13.93 -5.26 -0.11
C LEU A 164 -14.31 -6.28 -1.18
N LEU A 165 -13.46 -6.51 -2.18
CA LEU A 165 -13.73 -7.41 -3.29
C LEU A 165 -13.86 -8.88 -2.85
N LEU A 166 -13.04 -9.34 -1.90
CA LEU A 166 -13.16 -10.67 -1.30
C LEU A 166 -14.52 -10.83 -0.60
N ARG A 167 -14.91 -9.83 0.21
CA ARG A 167 -16.22 -9.82 0.88
C ARG A 167 -17.37 -9.86 -0.13
N ASP A 168 -17.33 -9.00 -1.13
CA ASP A 168 -18.43 -8.84 -2.10
C ASP A 168 -18.59 -10.07 -2.99
N LYS A 169 -17.51 -10.80 -3.23
CA LYS A 169 -17.52 -12.11 -3.90
C LYS A 169 -17.84 -13.29 -2.98
N GLY A 170 -18.10 -13.06 -1.69
CA GLY A 170 -18.38 -14.12 -0.71
C GLY A 170 -17.22 -15.06 -0.46
N LYS A 171 -15.98 -14.59 -0.65
CA LYS A 171 -14.74 -15.35 -0.46
C LYS A 171 -14.26 -15.31 0.99
N THR A 172 -13.25 -16.12 1.29
CA THR A 172 -12.51 -16.05 2.55
C THR A 172 -11.88 -14.67 2.70
N ILE A 173 -12.10 -14.02 3.85
CA ILE A 173 -11.57 -12.71 4.18
C ILE A 173 -10.44 -12.89 5.22
N PRO A 174 -9.29 -12.21 5.07
CA PRO A 174 -8.22 -12.25 6.05
C PRO A 174 -8.67 -11.66 7.40
N ALA A 175 -8.08 -12.12 8.50
CA ALA A 175 -8.47 -11.66 9.83
C ALA A 175 -8.09 -10.20 10.08
N LYS A 176 -7.00 -9.73 9.46
CA LYS A 176 -6.43 -8.40 9.67
C LYS A 176 -6.06 -7.74 8.34
N GLN A 177 -6.17 -6.42 8.30
CA GLN A 177 -5.59 -5.56 7.26
C GLN A 177 -4.87 -4.36 7.87
N ILE A 178 -3.78 -3.91 7.24
CA ILE A 178 -2.97 -2.77 7.67
C ILE A 178 -2.80 -1.81 6.49
N LEU A 179 -3.37 -0.62 6.60
CA LEU A 179 -3.36 0.43 5.59
C LEU A 179 -2.36 1.52 6.00
N ILE A 180 -1.25 1.64 5.29
CA ILE A 180 -0.21 2.62 5.59
C ILE A 180 -0.41 3.83 4.66
N TYR A 181 -0.83 4.96 5.20
CA TYR A 181 -1.19 6.22 4.52
C TYR A 181 -1.94 6.00 3.18
N PRO A 182 -3.07 5.27 3.20
CA PRO A 182 -3.72 4.81 1.97
C PRO A 182 -4.34 5.95 1.18
N VAL A 183 -4.36 5.81 -0.15
CA VAL A 183 -5.29 6.58 -1.00
C VAL A 183 -6.68 5.98 -0.85
N THR A 184 -7.70 6.79 -0.56
CA THR A 184 -9.08 6.28 -0.30
C THR A 184 -10.18 7.08 -0.96
N TYR A 185 -9.90 8.30 -1.43
CA TYR A 185 -10.87 9.16 -2.10
C TYR A 185 -10.57 9.35 -3.60
N TRP A 186 -11.51 9.93 -4.35
CA TRP A 186 -11.46 9.97 -5.82
C TRP A 186 -11.00 11.32 -6.40
N ASP A 187 -11.03 12.39 -5.60
CA ASP A 187 -10.69 13.76 -6.02
C ASP A 187 -9.67 14.42 -5.09
N HIS A 188 -8.51 14.74 -5.65
CA HIS A 188 -7.39 15.42 -4.97
C HIS A 188 -7.10 16.79 -5.59
N THR A 189 -8.06 17.37 -6.29
CA THR A 189 -8.01 18.76 -6.74
C THR A 189 -8.29 19.73 -5.57
N GLU A 190 -8.30 21.03 -5.86
CA GLU A 190 -8.68 22.05 -4.87
C GLU A 190 -10.11 21.86 -4.34
N GLN A 191 -10.98 21.17 -5.08
CA GLN A 191 -12.37 20.88 -4.71
C GLN A 191 -12.50 19.74 -3.69
N SER A 192 -11.40 19.02 -3.41
CA SER A 192 -11.39 17.94 -2.45
C SER A 192 -11.95 18.39 -1.09
N PRO A 193 -12.83 17.60 -0.45
CA PRO A 193 -13.39 17.96 0.86
C PRO A 193 -12.34 17.88 1.99
N TYR A 194 -11.15 17.34 1.72
CA TYR A 194 -10.12 17.06 2.72
C TYR A 194 -9.10 18.18 2.82
N ARG A 195 -9.11 18.86 3.97
CA ARG A 195 -8.20 19.99 4.26
C ARG A 195 -6.72 19.63 4.10
N SER A 196 -6.32 18.38 4.35
CA SER A 196 -4.96 17.93 4.11
C SER A 196 -4.52 18.07 2.65
N VAL A 197 -5.42 17.89 1.68
CA VAL A 197 -5.11 18.10 0.26
C VAL A 197 -4.68 19.55 0.02
N GLN A 198 -5.42 20.54 0.53
CA GLN A 198 -5.05 21.95 0.35
C GLN A 198 -3.91 22.41 1.26
N THR A 199 -3.72 21.82 2.45
CA THR A 199 -2.72 22.32 3.42
C THR A 199 -1.40 21.58 3.41
N LYS A 200 -1.39 20.35 2.90
CA LYS A 200 -0.23 19.44 2.85
C LYS A 200 0.08 18.93 1.45
N GLY A 201 -0.73 19.27 0.45
CA GLY A 201 -0.51 18.91 -0.96
C GLY A 201 0.62 19.66 -1.67
N PHE A 202 1.47 20.38 -0.93
CA PHE A 202 2.65 21.08 -1.44
C PHE A 202 3.80 21.01 -0.42
N ASP A 203 5.04 21.17 -0.87
CA ASP A 203 6.28 21.24 -0.06
C ASP A 203 6.66 20.01 0.80
N TYR A 204 5.85 18.94 0.84
CA TYR A 204 6.04 17.76 1.70
C TYR A 204 6.39 16.45 0.96
N GLY A 205 6.78 16.53 -0.31
CA GLY A 205 7.25 15.41 -1.14
C GLY A 205 6.18 14.93 -2.13
N LEU A 206 5.12 14.31 -1.60
CA LEU A 206 3.89 14.03 -2.35
C LEU A 206 3.07 15.32 -2.46
N THR A 207 2.54 15.60 -3.64
CA THR A 207 1.70 16.78 -3.89
C THR A 207 0.31 16.36 -4.34
N ALA A 208 -0.68 17.22 -4.10
CA ALA A 208 -2.06 17.01 -4.54
C ALA A 208 -2.12 16.77 -6.07
N LYS A 209 -1.36 17.56 -6.85
CA LYS A 209 -1.21 17.38 -8.29
C LYS A 209 -0.70 15.97 -8.65
N LYS A 210 0.33 15.46 -7.97
CA LYS A 210 0.86 14.11 -8.27
C LYS A 210 -0.18 13.03 -7.99
N VAL A 211 -0.92 13.15 -6.88
CA VAL A 211 -2.00 12.20 -6.57
C VAL A 211 -3.05 12.23 -7.68
N GLN A 212 -3.43 13.42 -8.13
CA GLN A 212 -4.38 13.60 -9.24
C GLN A 212 -3.85 13.00 -10.56
N ASP A 213 -2.57 13.23 -10.90
CA ASP A 213 -1.94 12.62 -12.08
C ASP A 213 -1.95 11.08 -12.01
N TYR A 214 -1.70 10.49 -10.83
CA TYR A 214 -1.78 9.04 -10.62
C TYR A 214 -3.20 8.51 -10.79
N MET A 215 -4.20 9.19 -10.21
CA MET A 215 -5.61 8.85 -10.38
C MET A 215 -6.04 8.90 -11.85
N GLU A 216 -5.54 9.87 -12.62
CA GLU A 216 -5.80 10.01 -14.05
C GLU A 216 -5.20 8.87 -14.89
N MET A 217 -3.99 8.43 -14.58
CA MET A 217 -3.39 7.27 -15.25
C MET A 217 -4.03 5.96 -14.83
N TYR A 218 -4.40 5.82 -13.56
CA TYR A 218 -4.97 4.58 -13.02
C TYR A 218 -6.43 4.37 -13.47
N GLN A 219 -7.26 5.40 -13.39
CA GLN A 219 -8.64 5.39 -13.87
C GLN A 219 -8.92 6.69 -14.65
N PRO A 220 -8.74 6.69 -15.98
CA PRO A 220 -8.93 7.88 -16.81
C PRO A 220 -10.36 8.43 -16.78
N ASP A 221 -11.36 7.57 -16.59
CA ASP A 221 -12.76 7.95 -16.53
C ASP A 221 -13.13 8.46 -15.12
N ILE A 222 -13.35 9.77 -15.00
CA ILE A 222 -13.62 10.46 -13.74
C ILE A 222 -14.86 9.90 -13.02
N GLU A 223 -15.90 9.50 -13.74
CA GLU A 223 -17.12 8.97 -13.13
C GLU A 223 -16.87 7.59 -12.51
N LYS A 224 -15.95 6.81 -13.09
CA LYS A 224 -15.56 5.49 -12.57
C LYS A 224 -14.61 5.56 -11.38
N ARG A 225 -13.99 6.71 -11.09
CA ARG A 225 -13.11 6.85 -9.91
C ARG A 225 -13.86 6.68 -8.60
N LYS A 226 -15.17 6.94 -8.58
CA LYS A 226 -16.03 6.72 -7.40
C LYS A 226 -16.36 5.25 -7.14
N SER A 227 -15.90 4.33 -8.00
CA SER A 227 -15.97 2.90 -7.72
C SER A 227 -15.34 2.60 -6.36
N PRO A 228 -15.96 1.76 -5.51
CA PRO A 228 -15.37 1.36 -4.22
C PRO A 228 -14.03 0.63 -4.37
N TYR A 229 -13.73 0.13 -5.56
CA TYR A 229 -12.48 -0.56 -5.88
C TYR A 229 -11.38 0.37 -6.39
N VAL A 230 -11.69 1.65 -6.62
CA VAL A 230 -10.72 2.73 -6.91
C VAL A 230 -10.60 3.64 -5.69
N SER A 231 -11.73 4.02 -5.10
CA SER A 231 -11.81 4.87 -3.93
C SER A 231 -12.66 4.19 -2.86
N PRO A 232 -12.05 3.34 -2.01
CA PRO A 232 -12.72 2.57 -0.96
C PRO A 232 -13.68 3.36 -0.06
N LEU A 233 -13.40 4.65 0.17
CA LEU A 233 -14.26 5.53 0.96
C LEU A 233 -15.63 5.78 0.32
N MET A 234 -15.77 5.50 -0.97
CA MET A 234 -17.02 5.65 -1.72
C MET A 234 -17.91 4.41 -1.67
N ALA A 235 -17.51 3.35 -0.94
CA ALA A 235 -18.33 2.15 -0.81
C ALA A 235 -19.63 2.42 -0.05
N GLU A 236 -20.75 1.94 -0.61
CA GLU A 236 -22.06 2.03 0.03
C GLU A 236 -22.19 1.10 1.25
N ASP A 237 -21.50 -0.04 1.21
CA ASP A 237 -21.42 -0.99 2.32
C ASP A 237 -19.96 -1.22 2.73
N LEU A 238 -19.64 -0.85 3.96
CA LEU A 238 -18.34 -1.06 4.59
C LEU A 238 -18.39 -2.11 5.71
N THR A 239 -19.49 -2.82 5.90
CA THR A 239 -19.62 -3.86 6.95
C THR A 239 -18.73 -5.08 6.65
N ARG A 240 -18.48 -5.89 7.69
CA ARG A 240 -17.80 -7.20 7.60
C ARG A 240 -16.39 -7.12 6.98
N GLN A 241 -15.66 -6.07 7.30
CA GLN A 241 -14.26 -5.90 6.91
C GLN A 241 -13.31 -6.51 7.96
N PRO A 242 -12.08 -6.89 7.56
CA PRO A 242 -11.04 -7.32 8.48
C PRO A 242 -10.84 -6.34 9.65
N LYS A 243 -10.33 -6.83 10.78
CA LYS A 243 -9.79 -5.93 11.82
C LYS A 243 -8.73 -5.04 11.15
N THR A 244 -8.83 -3.74 11.32
CA THR A 244 -8.09 -2.77 10.49
C THR A 244 -7.20 -1.88 11.34
N LEU A 245 -5.94 -1.74 10.93
CA LEU A 245 -5.06 -0.66 11.38
C LEU A 245 -4.85 0.31 10.21
N ILE A 246 -5.04 1.60 10.46
CA ILE A 246 -4.69 2.66 9.53
C ILE A 246 -3.59 3.51 10.16
N LEU A 247 -2.45 3.61 9.47
CA LEU A 247 -1.42 4.58 9.82
C LEU A 247 -1.55 5.79 8.90
N THR A 248 -1.53 7.01 9.43
CA THR A 248 -1.47 8.24 8.61
C THR A 248 -0.22 9.05 8.95
N ALA A 249 0.18 9.95 8.05
CA ALA A 249 1.30 10.86 8.28
C ALA A 249 0.79 12.28 8.53
N GLU A 250 1.39 13.00 9.49
CA GLU A 250 0.94 14.35 9.85
C GLU A 250 1.00 15.34 8.68
N ASN A 251 2.05 15.26 7.87
CA ASN A 251 2.30 16.16 6.74
C ASN A 251 2.15 15.42 5.41
N ASP A 252 0.93 15.00 5.12
CA ASP A 252 0.58 14.20 3.95
C ASP A 252 -0.78 14.67 3.41
N PRO A 253 -0.93 14.91 2.09
CA PRO A 253 -2.24 15.23 1.51
C PRO A 253 -3.31 14.17 1.74
N LEU A 254 -2.93 12.89 1.86
CA LEU A 254 -3.87 11.75 2.04
C LEU A 254 -4.28 11.52 3.50
N ARG A 255 -3.79 12.34 4.43
CA ARG A 255 -4.02 12.15 5.86
C ARG A 255 -5.50 12.12 6.21
N ASP A 256 -6.26 13.13 5.81
CA ASP A 256 -7.64 13.28 6.26
C ASP A 256 -8.56 12.24 5.60
N GLU A 257 -8.30 11.82 4.36
CA GLU A 257 -9.08 10.77 3.71
C GLU A 257 -8.82 9.38 4.32
N GLY A 258 -7.56 9.05 4.64
CA GLY A 258 -7.24 7.80 5.33
C GLY A 258 -7.89 7.73 6.72
N GLU A 259 -7.92 8.84 7.44
CA GLU A 259 -8.63 8.94 8.72
C GLU A 259 -10.16 8.87 8.55
N ALA A 260 -10.71 9.50 7.52
CA ALA A 260 -12.13 9.42 7.19
C ALA A 260 -12.55 7.98 6.82
N TYR A 261 -11.70 7.24 6.11
CA TYR A 261 -11.94 5.82 5.83
C TYR A 261 -11.94 4.97 7.09
N GLY A 262 -11.01 5.21 8.02
CA GLY A 262 -11.02 4.53 9.32
C GLY A 262 -12.29 4.81 10.12
N GLU A 263 -12.77 6.05 10.11
CA GLU A 263 -14.02 6.42 10.76
C GLU A 263 -15.24 5.78 10.08
N ALA A 264 -15.29 5.77 8.75
CA ALA A 264 -16.36 5.13 7.99
C ALA A 264 -16.44 3.62 8.27
N LEU A 265 -15.30 2.92 8.30
CA LEU A 265 -15.22 1.51 8.70
C LEU A 265 -15.72 1.29 10.14
N ARG A 266 -15.36 2.17 11.08
CA ARG A 266 -15.80 2.10 12.47
C ARG A 266 -17.32 2.30 12.59
N GLN A 267 -17.87 3.27 11.87
CA GLN A 267 -19.32 3.52 11.82
C GLN A 267 -20.10 2.35 11.23
N ALA A 268 -19.51 1.64 10.26
CA ALA A 268 -20.06 0.39 9.72
C ALA A 268 -19.91 -0.84 10.66
N GLY A 269 -19.41 -0.65 11.88
CA GLY A 269 -19.34 -1.69 12.91
C GLY A 269 -18.06 -2.54 12.92
N ASN A 270 -17.02 -2.14 12.18
CA ASN A 270 -15.75 -2.88 12.15
C ASN A 270 -14.82 -2.49 13.32
N ASN A 271 -13.86 -3.38 13.64
CA ASN A 271 -12.79 -3.08 14.59
C ASN A 271 -11.65 -2.35 13.89
N VAL A 272 -11.50 -1.06 14.18
CA VAL A 272 -10.55 -0.18 13.51
C VAL A 272 -9.70 0.58 14.52
N LYS A 273 -8.40 0.65 14.26
CA LYS A 273 -7.47 1.56 14.93
C LYS A 273 -6.87 2.51 13.91
N THR A 274 -6.90 3.81 14.19
CA THR A 274 -6.26 4.83 13.37
C THR A 274 -5.15 5.50 14.18
N TYR A 275 -3.95 5.56 13.62
CA TYR A 275 -2.79 6.14 14.29
C TYR A 275 -2.05 7.09 13.35
N ARG A 276 -2.03 8.37 13.73
CA ARG A 276 -1.27 9.40 13.01
C ARG A 276 0.15 9.49 13.53
N LEU A 277 1.12 9.23 12.66
CA LEU A 277 2.53 9.48 12.95
C LEU A 277 2.82 10.98 12.88
N ASN A 278 3.27 11.53 14.01
CA ASN A 278 3.61 12.94 14.09
C ASN A 278 4.98 13.21 13.46
N LYS A 279 5.10 14.36 12.78
CA LYS A 279 6.30 14.87 12.09
C LYS A 279 6.80 13.93 10.99
N SER A 280 5.94 13.06 10.47
CA SER A 280 6.19 12.27 9.26
C SER A 280 5.56 12.96 8.04
N VAL A 281 5.97 12.47 6.88
CA VAL A 281 5.41 12.79 5.55
C VAL A 281 5.04 11.47 4.86
N HIS A 282 4.41 11.57 3.70
CA HIS A 282 4.13 10.41 2.84
C HIS A 282 5.41 9.59 2.55
N ASP A 283 5.24 8.29 2.27
CA ASP A 283 6.33 7.33 1.99
C ASP A 283 7.33 7.07 3.13
N PHE A 284 6.99 7.40 4.39
CA PHE A 284 7.94 7.21 5.51
C PHE A 284 8.38 5.75 5.69
N ILE A 285 7.66 4.76 5.15
CA ILE A 285 8.00 3.33 5.30
C ILE A 285 9.29 2.95 4.55
N THR A 286 9.70 3.80 3.60
CA THR A 286 10.91 3.62 2.79
C THR A 286 12.18 4.09 3.51
N TYR A 287 12.03 4.72 4.68
CA TYR A 287 13.16 5.28 5.41
C TYR A 287 14.03 4.18 6.05
N PRO A 288 15.30 4.50 6.39
CA PRO A 288 16.15 3.55 7.09
C PRO A 288 15.53 3.06 8.40
N LYS A 289 15.75 1.77 8.71
CA LYS A 289 15.11 1.07 9.85
C LYS A 289 15.35 1.70 11.23
N PHE A 290 16.41 2.49 11.37
CA PHE A 290 16.77 3.14 12.63
C PHE A 290 16.06 4.48 12.88
N THR A 291 15.34 5.02 11.87
CA THR A 291 14.64 6.31 12.01
C THR A 291 13.47 6.22 13.00
N ARG A 292 13.15 7.34 13.66
CA ARG A 292 12.08 7.40 14.66
C ARG A 292 10.73 6.99 14.08
N GLN A 293 10.42 7.46 12.87
CA GLN A 293 9.16 7.19 12.17
C GLN A 293 8.97 5.70 11.93
N ILE A 294 10.01 5.00 11.46
CA ILE A 294 9.96 3.55 11.27
C ILE A 294 9.78 2.83 12.60
N LYS A 295 10.56 3.17 13.63
CA LYS A 295 10.43 2.54 14.96
C LYS A 295 9.02 2.69 15.54
N GLU A 296 8.46 3.89 15.45
CA GLU A 296 7.11 4.20 15.93
C GLU A 296 6.04 3.46 15.12
N ALA A 297 6.12 3.46 13.79
CA ALA A 297 5.20 2.72 12.92
C ALA A 297 5.18 1.22 13.24
N TYR A 298 6.36 0.60 13.32
CA TYR A 298 6.45 -0.84 13.58
C TYR A 298 6.12 -1.23 15.01
N GLN A 299 6.28 -0.32 15.98
CA GLN A 299 5.74 -0.55 17.32
C GLN A 299 4.21 -0.67 17.30
N VAL A 300 3.52 0.24 16.60
CA VAL A 300 2.06 0.22 16.46
C VAL A 300 1.61 -1.00 15.64
N ILE A 301 2.28 -1.31 14.53
CA ILE A 301 2.00 -2.50 13.71
C ILE A 301 2.15 -3.77 14.54
N ASN A 302 3.24 -3.93 15.30
CA ASN A 302 3.45 -5.13 16.11
C ASN A 302 2.40 -5.28 17.21
N GLN A 303 2.05 -4.18 17.89
CA GLN A 303 0.97 -4.21 18.88
C GLN A 303 -0.34 -4.71 18.25
N PHE A 304 -0.70 -4.20 17.08
CA PHE A 304 -1.89 -4.62 16.36
C PHE A 304 -1.84 -6.08 15.87
N LEU A 305 -0.67 -6.52 15.38
CA LEU A 305 -0.45 -7.89 14.91
C LEU A 305 -0.49 -8.92 16.05
N ASP A 306 -0.13 -8.53 17.27
CA ASP A 306 -0.09 -9.43 18.43
C ASP A 306 -1.44 -9.52 19.20
N GLU A 307 -2.41 -8.65 18.89
CA GLU A 307 -3.79 -8.70 19.45
C GLU A 307 -4.67 -9.79 18.85
#